data_AF-A0A3D3Q7I2-F1
#
_entry.id   AF-A0A3D3Q7I2-F1
#
_cell.length_a   1.000
_cell.length_b   1.000
_cell.length_c   1.000
_cell.angle_alpha   90.00
_cell.angle_beta   90.00
_cell.angle_gamma   90.00
#
_symmetry.space_group_name_H-M   'P 1'
#
loop_
_entity.id
_entity.type
_entity.pdbx_description
1 polymer ?
#
loop_
_entity_poly.entity_id
_entity_poly.type
_entity_poly.pdbx_seq_one_letter_code
_entity_poly.pdbx_strand_id
1 'polypeptide(L)'
;MNSSHDEIAKLGAAISKQDFRDSFLSDPDGALKQHGVDKAQIPQELLDTMSSLSSEQLAALASVKETLQNHNVPSHITAQMV
;
A
#
# COMPACT_ATOMS: atom_id res chain seq x y z
N MET A 1 9.80 -6.39 -18.14
CA MET A 1 9.67 -7.00 -16.80
C MET A 1 9.60 -5.84 -15.84
N ASN A 2 8.39 -5.35 -15.54
CA ASN A 2 8.22 -4.29 -14.55
C ASN A 2 8.21 -4.97 -13.19
N SER A 3 9.16 -4.58 -12.35
CA SER A 3 9.54 -5.29 -11.13
C SER A 3 8.47 -5.14 -10.06
N SER A 4 8.27 -6.13 -9.18
CA SER A 4 7.34 -6.09 -8.03
C SER A 4 7.43 -4.81 -7.19
N HIS A 5 8.57 -4.12 -7.22
CA HIS A 5 8.78 -2.82 -6.60
C HIS A 5 7.87 -1.71 -7.15
N ASP A 6 7.62 -1.68 -8.45
CA ASP A 6 6.72 -0.72 -9.09
C ASP A 6 5.26 -0.94 -8.65
N GLU A 7 4.83 -2.19 -8.52
CA GLU A 7 3.47 -2.52 -8.09
C GLU A 7 3.24 -2.22 -6.61
N ILE A 8 4.24 -2.44 -5.76
CA ILE A 8 4.21 -2.00 -4.36
C ILE A 8 4.17 -0.47 -4.27
N ALA A 9 4.92 0.24 -5.11
CA ALA A 9 4.88 1.70 -5.15
C ALA A 9 3.50 2.22 -5.59
N LYS A 10 2.88 1.59 -6.59
CA LYS A 10 1.50 1.91 -7.02
C LYS A 10 0.48 1.61 -5.92
N LEU A 11 0.59 0.47 -5.24
CA LEU A 11 -0.25 0.12 -4.10
C LEU A 11 -0.10 1.16 -2.97
N GLY A 12 1.14 1.53 -2.67
CA GLY A 12 1.44 2.60 -1.71
C GLY A 12 0.82 3.93 -2.15
N ALA A 13 0.88 4.29 -3.43
CA ALA A 13 0.19 5.48 -3.96
C ALA A 13 -1.33 5.37 -3.85
N ALA A 14 -1.90 4.19 -4.10
CA ALA A 14 -3.33 3.92 -4.03
C ALA A 14 -3.87 4.03 -2.60
N ILE A 15 -3.14 3.52 -1.58
CA ILE A 15 -3.59 3.54 -0.18
C ILE A 15 -3.79 4.96 0.37
N SER A 16 -3.08 5.94 -0.19
CA SER A 16 -3.25 7.37 0.16
C SER A 16 -4.58 7.94 -0.33
N LYS A 17 -5.26 7.28 -1.26
CA LYS A 17 -6.54 7.74 -1.80
C LYS A 17 -7.70 7.13 -1.03
N GLN A 18 -8.67 7.96 -0.64
CA GLN A 18 -9.81 7.51 0.15
C GLN A 18 -10.72 6.53 -0.64
N ASP A 19 -10.98 6.82 -1.91
CA ASP A 19 -11.76 5.98 -2.82
C ASP A 19 -11.19 4.56 -2.94
N PHE A 20 -9.86 4.43 -2.98
CA PHE A 20 -9.20 3.14 -2.97
C PHE A 20 -9.47 2.38 -1.68
N ARG A 21 -9.31 3.01 -0.50
CA ARG A 21 -9.51 2.35 0.80
C ARG A 21 -10.95 1.86 0.96
N ASP A 22 -11.91 2.71 0.60
CA ASP A 22 -13.33 2.39 0.69
C ASP A 22 -13.70 1.22 -0.25
N SER A 23 -13.17 1.24 -1.47
CA SER A 23 -13.37 0.18 -2.46
C SER A 23 -12.65 -1.12 -2.06
N PHE A 24 -11.44 -1.03 -1.52
CA PHE A 24 -10.62 -2.17 -1.14
C PHE A 24 -11.23 -2.99 0.01
N LEU A 25 -11.93 -2.33 0.94
CA LEU A 25 -12.64 -3.03 2.02
C LEU A 25 -13.85 -3.84 1.52
N SER A 26 -14.43 -3.44 0.39
CA SER A 26 -15.62 -4.09 -0.18
C SER A 26 -15.25 -5.13 -1.25
N ASP A 27 -14.28 -4.79 -2.11
CA ASP A 27 -13.77 -5.62 -3.19
C ASP A 27 -12.27 -5.34 -3.41
N PRO A 28 -11.38 -6.06 -2.70
CA PRO A 28 -9.93 -5.87 -2.81
C PRO A 28 -9.41 -6.06 -4.24
N ASP A 29 -9.90 -7.09 -4.94
CA ASP A 29 -9.47 -7.42 -6.30
C ASP A 29 -9.93 -6.35 -7.30
N GLY A 30 -11.17 -5.87 -7.16
CA GLY A 30 -11.70 -4.76 -7.97
C GLY A 30 -10.93 -3.46 -7.74
N ALA A 31 -10.65 -3.12 -6.48
CA ALA A 31 -9.91 -1.91 -6.12
C ALA A 31 -8.47 -1.91 -6.67
N LEU A 32 -7.76 -3.04 -6.57
CA LEU A 32 -6.41 -3.18 -7.15
C LEU A 32 -6.45 -3.00 -8.67
N LYS A 33 -7.40 -3.65 -9.35
CA LYS A 33 -7.56 -3.56 -10.80
C LYS A 33 -7.92 -2.14 -11.26
N GLN A 34 -8.82 -1.46 -10.55
CA GLN A 34 -9.21 -0.07 -10.84
C GLN A 34 -8.03 0.88 -10.75
N HIS A 35 -7.10 0.62 -9.84
CA HIS A 35 -5.90 1.44 -9.65
C HIS A 35 -4.70 0.96 -10.47
N GLY A 36 -4.89 -0.01 -11.37
CA GLY A 36 -3.84 -0.51 -12.26
C GLY A 36 -2.70 -1.22 -11.51
N VAL A 37 -3.04 -1.83 -10.37
CA VAL A 37 -2.14 -2.60 -9.52
C VAL A 37 -2.29 -4.08 -9.85
N ASP A 38 -1.21 -4.73 -10.26
CA ASP A 38 -1.18 -6.16 -10.52
C ASP A 38 -0.99 -6.94 -9.21
N LYS A 39 -2.09 -7.55 -8.73
CA LYS A 39 -2.10 -8.40 -7.54
C LYS A 39 -1.07 -9.53 -7.61
N ALA A 40 -0.80 -10.09 -8.80
CA ALA A 40 0.13 -11.22 -8.95
C ALA A 40 1.59 -10.84 -8.65
N GLN A 41 1.89 -9.54 -8.59
CA GLN A 41 3.21 -9.00 -8.31
C GLN A 41 3.36 -8.50 -6.86
N ILE A 42 2.29 -8.52 -6.07
CA ILE A 42 2.29 -8.10 -4.66
C ILE A 42 2.46 -9.33 -3.76
N PRO A 43 3.35 -9.28 -2.74
CA PRO A 43 3.42 -10.34 -1.74
C PRO A 43 2.07 -10.59 -1.08
N GLN A 44 1.64 -11.85 -1.06
CA GLN A 44 0.33 -12.23 -0.53
C GLN A 44 0.17 -11.82 0.95
N GLU A 45 1.24 -11.92 1.75
CA GLU A 45 1.25 -11.48 3.15
C GLU A 45 0.87 -10.00 3.33
N LEU A 46 1.27 -9.13 2.39
CA LEU A 46 0.90 -7.72 2.42
C LEU A 46 -0.60 -7.54 2.16
N LEU A 47 -1.15 -8.29 1.19
CA LEU A 47 -2.57 -8.26 0.88
C LEU A 47 -3.40 -8.79 2.04
N ASP A 48 -3.00 -9.93 2.63
CA ASP A 48 -3.66 -10.51 3.79
C ASP A 48 -3.64 -9.53 4.98
N THR A 49 -2.50 -8.89 5.22
CA THR A 49 -2.38 -7.83 6.24
C THR A 49 -3.35 -6.70 5.94
N MET A 50 -3.33 -6.12 4.73
CA MET A 50 -4.21 -5.03 4.36
C MET A 50 -5.70 -5.39 4.45
N SER A 51 -6.08 -6.61 4.07
CA SER A 51 -7.47 -7.10 4.16
C SER A 51 -7.94 -7.32 5.60
N SER A 52 -7.03 -7.45 6.56
CA SER A 52 -7.36 -7.52 7.99
C SER A 52 -7.52 -6.16 8.67
N LEU A 53 -7.12 -5.07 8.00
CA LEU A 53 -7.19 -3.72 8.54
C LEU A 53 -8.57 -3.09 8.32
N SER A 54 -9.00 -2.29 9.29
CA SER A 54 -10.17 -1.42 9.15
C SER A 54 -9.88 -0.19 8.29
N SER A 55 -10.93 0.54 7.88
CA SER A 55 -10.78 1.82 7.14
C SER A 55 -9.90 2.83 7.89
N GLU A 56 -10.10 2.96 9.21
CA GLU A 56 -9.30 3.86 10.05
C GLU A 56 -7.83 3.43 10.11
N GLN A 57 -7.56 2.12 10.17
CA GLN A 57 -6.19 1.59 10.18
C GLN A 57 -5.50 1.77 8.83
N LEU A 58 -6.22 1.57 7.71
CA LEU A 58 -5.72 1.87 6.37
C LEU A 58 -5.45 3.37 6.20
N ALA A 59 -6.31 4.23 6.77
CA ALA A 59 -6.11 5.67 6.77
C ALA A 59 -4.88 6.08 7.60
N ALA A 60 -4.68 5.48 8.77
CA ALA A 60 -3.49 5.69 9.57
C ALA A 60 -2.21 5.27 8.80
N LEU A 61 -2.25 4.11 8.11
CA LEU A 61 -1.12 3.64 7.30
C LEU A 61 -0.77 4.63 6.18
N ALA A 62 -1.79 5.19 5.52
CA ALA A 62 -1.62 6.22 4.51
C ALA A 62 -0.97 7.49 5.07
N SER A 63 -1.42 7.96 6.23
CA SER A 63 -0.83 9.14 6.89
C SER A 63 0.60 8.90 7.34
N VAL A 64 0.94 7.69 7.81
CA VAL A 64 2.32 7.30 8.14
C VAL A 64 3.20 7.36 6.89
N LYS A 65 2.74 6.77 5.79
CA LYS A 65 3.45 6.82 4.50
C LYS A 65 3.68 8.27 4.04
N GLU A 66 2.66 9.12 4.04
CA GLU A 66 2.78 10.53 3.65
C GLU A 66 3.77 11.28 4.55
N THR A 67 3.73 11.03 5.86
CA THR A 67 4.67 11.63 6.82
C THR A 67 6.10 11.19 6.52
N LEU A 68 6.35 9.90 6.29
CA LEU A 68 7.68 9.38 5.94
C LEU A 68 8.20 9.96 4.61
N GLN A 69 7.33 10.13 3.61
CA GLN A 69 7.67 10.76 2.34
C GLN A 69 7.99 12.25 2.49
N ASN A 70 7.18 12.98 3.26
CA ASN A 70 7.35 14.43 3.49
C ASN A 70 8.62 14.76 4.30
N HIS A 71 9.02 13.89 5.21
CA HIS A 71 10.25 14.04 5.99
C HIS A 71 11.51 13.57 5.25
N ASN A 72 11.39 13.23 3.96
CA ASN A 72 12.50 12.79 3.11
C ASN A 72 13.31 11.65 3.75
N VAL A 73 12.63 10.81 4.53
CA VAL A 73 13.23 9.63 5.15
C VAL A 73 13.63 8.73 3.99
N PRO A 74 14.94 8.50 3.77
CA PRO A 74 15.40 7.77 2.59
C PRO A 74 14.73 6.40 2.56
N SER A 75 14.26 5.99 1.39
CA SER A 75 13.56 4.72 1.13
C SER A 75 14.40 3.46 1.44
N HIS A 76 15.61 3.64 1.98
CA HIS A 76 16.61 2.66 2.37
C HIS A 76 16.91 2.67 3.88
N ILE A 77 15.92 2.90 4.76
CA ILE A 77 16.11 2.51 6.16
C ILE A 77 16.12 0.98 6.23
N THR A 78 17.29 0.39 5.93
CA THR A 78 17.71 -0.86 6.55
C THR A 78 17.65 -0.61 8.04
N ALA A 79 16.71 -1.28 8.72
CA ALA A 79 16.76 -1.44 10.16
C ALA A 79 18.09 -2.14 10.49
N GLN A 80 19.16 -1.37 10.68
CA GLN A 80 20.32 -1.86 11.41
C GLN A 80 19.86 -1.95 12.86
N MET A 81 19.42 -3.17 13.20
CA MET A 81 19.16 -3.58 14.56
C MET A 81 20.41 -3.31 15.41
N VAL A 82 20.24 -2.51 16.46
CA VAL A 82 21.07 -2.53 17.67
C VAL A 82 20.56 -3.60 18.61
#